data_AF-A0AAN9ZF33-F1
#
_entry.id   AF-A0AAN9ZF33-F1
#
_cell.length_a   1.000
_cell.length_b   1.000
_cell.length_c   1.000
_cell.angle_alpha   90.00
_cell.angle_beta   90.00
_cell.angle_gamma   90.00
#
_symmetry.space_group_name_H-M   'P 1'
#
loop_
_entity.id
_entity.type
_entity.pdbx_description
1 polymer ?
#
loop_
_entity_poly.entity_id
_entity_poly.type
_entity_poly.pdbx_seq_one_letter_code
_entity_poly.pdbx_strand_id
1 'polypeptide(L)'
;MLARLSNRRTVDPGDYSNNNGPRNTPPHSSTQDTSSNNNALPAYVLDLVSCEIGIKWREFARKLCLREGDLNIIENNCRNNFKSCAYESLVLFQSRSINKQNMRRDLLQALGKARRKDLQDKVEEYFANMD
;
A
#
# COMPACT_ATOMS: atom_id res chain seq x y z
N MET A 1 -35.56 68.36 -30.03
CA MET A 1 -34.11 68.68 -29.98
C MET A 1 -33.48 67.90 -28.83
N LEU A 2 -32.42 67.12 -29.13
CA LEU A 2 -31.29 66.68 -28.27
C LEU A 2 -31.62 65.89 -26.97
N ALA A 3 -30.99 64.78 -26.59
CA ALA A 3 -29.78 64.05 -26.98
C ALA A 3 -29.94 62.58 -26.49
N ARG A 4 -29.66 61.52 -27.29
CA ARG A 4 -28.35 60.85 -27.52
C ARG A 4 -27.65 60.38 -26.23
N LEU A 5 -27.00 59.22 -26.15
CA LEU A 5 -26.93 57.96 -26.90
C LEU A 5 -26.07 57.03 -26.01
N SER A 6 -26.44 55.75 -25.95
CA SER A 6 -25.56 54.56 -25.92
C SER A 6 -24.16 54.64 -25.28
N ASN A 7 -24.00 53.98 -24.12
CA ASN A 7 -22.70 53.51 -23.64
C ASN A 7 -22.29 52.23 -24.38
N ARG A 8 -21.48 52.40 -25.44
CA ARG A 8 -20.56 51.38 -25.98
C ARG A 8 -19.18 52.04 -26.10
N ARG A 9 -18.14 51.33 -25.63
CA ARG A 9 -16.69 51.40 -25.94
C ARG A 9 -15.92 51.08 -24.65
N THR A 10 -14.79 50.39 -24.64
CA THR A 10 -13.84 50.05 -25.72
C THR A 10 -12.92 48.96 -25.17
N VAL A 11 -12.67 47.94 -26.00
CA VAL A 11 -11.40 47.19 -25.98
C VAL A 11 -10.29 48.12 -26.45
N ASP A 12 -9.13 48.08 -25.79
CA ASP A 12 -7.87 48.58 -26.34
C ASP A 12 -6.76 47.53 -26.12
N PRO A 13 -5.79 47.39 -27.06
CA PRO A 13 -4.97 46.20 -27.24
C PRO A 13 -3.48 46.41 -26.94
N GLY A 14 -2.77 45.29 -26.78
CA GLY A 14 -1.38 45.16 -27.22
C GLY A 14 -0.29 45.44 -26.18
N ASP A 15 0.31 44.37 -25.66
CA ASP A 15 1.77 44.29 -25.56
C ASP A 15 2.20 42.84 -25.84
N TYR A 16 2.78 42.63 -27.03
CA TYR A 16 3.33 41.38 -27.50
C TYR A 16 4.86 41.41 -27.36
N SER A 17 5.43 40.55 -26.50
CA SER A 17 6.65 39.74 -26.76
C SER A 17 7.15 39.19 -25.42
N ASN A 18 6.97 37.90 -25.14
CA ASN A 18 7.80 36.78 -25.60
C ASN A 18 9.25 36.88 -25.09
N ASN A 19 9.53 36.10 -24.04
CA ASN A 19 10.83 35.48 -23.75
C ASN A 19 10.65 34.56 -22.53
N ASN A 20 10.69 33.25 -22.75
CA ASN A 20 11.66 32.35 -22.10
C ASN A 20 11.29 30.88 -22.36
N GLY A 21 12.28 30.15 -22.86
CA GLY A 21 12.19 28.76 -23.30
C GLY A 21 12.03 27.72 -22.18
N PRO A 22 12.30 26.44 -22.52
CA PRO A 22 11.82 25.26 -21.82
C PRO A 22 12.61 25.00 -20.53
N ARG A 23 12.09 24.08 -19.70
CA ARG A 23 12.58 23.59 -18.39
C ARG A 23 11.93 24.24 -17.16
N ASN A 24 10.95 23.54 -16.60
CA ASN A 24 11.21 22.52 -15.58
C ASN A 24 9.86 21.98 -15.10
N THR A 25 9.53 20.77 -15.53
CA THR A 25 8.56 19.93 -14.82
C THR A 25 8.94 19.88 -13.34
N PRO A 26 8.04 20.16 -12.39
CA PRO A 26 8.24 19.76 -11.02
C PRO A 26 8.39 18.23 -11.04
N PRO A 27 9.47 17.66 -10.48
CA PRO A 27 9.56 16.23 -10.38
C PRO A 27 8.38 15.76 -9.53
N HIS A 28 7.81 14.63 -9.94
CA HIS A 28 7.22 13.65 -9.04
C HIS A 28 7.63 13.92 -7.59
N SER A 29 6.71 14.42 -6.75
CA SER A 29 6.80 14.19 -5.31
C SER A 29 6.56 12.71 -5.09
N SER A 30 7.52 11.90 -5.55
CA SER A 30 7.92 10.68 -4.87
C SER A 30 8.43 11.14 -3.52
N THR A 31 7.50 11.43 -2.61
CA THR A 31 7.77 11.21 -1.20
C THR A 31 7.86 9.69 -1.07
N GLN A 32 9.01 9.15 -1.49
CA GLN A 32 9.59 8.02 -0.81
C GLN A 32 9.85 8.55 0.59
N ASP A 33 8.83 8.49 1.44
CA ASP A 33 9.02 8.36 2.85
C ASP A 33 9.78 7.04 3.06
N THR A 34 11.10 7.08 2.86
CA THR A 34 12.05 6.28 3.61
C THR A 34 12.01 6.73 5.07
N SER A 35 10.82 6.67 5.66
CA SER A 35 10.62 6.75 7.09
C SER A 35 10.96 5.38 7.64
N SER A 36 12.19 5.27 8.12
CA SER A 36 12.68 4.35 9.15
C SER A 36 11.59 3.47 9.80
N ASN A 37 11.29 2.33 9.16
CA ASN A 37 10.36 1.34 9.71
C ASN A 37 11.14 0.16 10.28
N ASN A 38 11.91 0.39 11.35
CA ASN A 38 12.52 -0.69 12.17
C ASN A 38 11.49 -1.48 12.99
N ASN A 39 10.23 -1.47 12.54
CA ASN A 39 9.04 -1.79 13.33
C ASN A 39 7.99 -2.55 12.50
N ALA A 40 8.40 -3.02 11.33
CA ALA A 40 7.63 -3.74 10.33
C ALA A 40 7.97 -5.24 10.36
N LEU A 41 7.08 -6.11 9.88
CA LEU A 41 7.50 -7.46 9.53
C LEU A 41 8.60 -7.36 8.46
N PRO A 42 9.68 -8.15 8.56
CA PRO A 42 10.75 -8.13 7.57
C PRO A 42 10.19 -8.37 6.16
N ALA A 43 10.64 -7.59 5.18
CA ALA A 43 10.19 -7.71 3.80
C ALA A 43 10.36 -9.14 3.25
N TYR A 44 11.43 -9.83 3.67
CA TYR A 44 11.65 -11.23 3.37
C TYR A 44 10.53 -12.15 3.91
N VAL A 45 10.08 -11.94 5.16
CA VAL A 45 8.99 -12.73 5.75
C VAL A 45 7.68 -12.51 5.00
N LEU A 46 7.41 -11.26 4.59
CA LEU A 46 6.23 -10.93 3.79
C LEU A 46 6.25 -11.63 2.43
N ASP A 47 7.38 -11.57 1.71
CA ASP A 47 7.51 -12.23 0.41
C ASP A 47 7.45 -13.76 0.55
N LEU A 48 8.19 -14.34 1.51
CA LEU A 48 8.21 -15.79 1.77
C LEU A 48 6.80 -16.33 2.03
N VAL A 49 6.07 -15.72 2.98
CA VAL A 49 4.71 -16.17 3.32
C VAL A 49 3.78 -15.98 2.12
N SER A 50 3.85 -14.83 1.44
CA SER A 50 2.98 -14.58 0.28
C SER A 50 3.22 -15.54 -0.89
N CYS A 51 4.47 -15.91 -1.16
CA CYS A 51 4.84 -16.88 -2.19
C CYS A 51 4.35 -18.29 -1.86
N GLU A 52 4.57 -18.72 -0.62
CA GLU A 52 4.41 -20.12 -0.25
C GLU A 52 3.00 -20.47 0.22
N ILE A 53 2.22 -19.52 0.75
CA ILE A 53 0.89 -19.80 1.34
C ILE A 53 -0.12 -20.28 0.28
N GLY A 54 0.00 -19.78 -0.95
CA GLY A 54 -0.85 -20.16 -2.10
C GLY A 54 -2.35 -20.05 -1.81
N ILE A 55 -3.12 -21.06 -2.22
CA ILE A 55 -4.59 -21.13 -2.04
C ILE A 55 -5.07 -20.99 -0.59
N LYS A 56 -4.19 -21.27 0.40
CA LYS A 56 -4.53 -21.17 1.83
C LYS A 56 -4.48 -19.74 2.36
N TRP A 57 -4.13 -18.76 1.53
CA TRP A 57 -4.05 -17.35 1.92
C TRP A 57 -5.31 -16.87 2.64
N ARG A 58 -6.50 -17.29 2.20
CA ARG A 58 -7.79 -16.85 2.78
C ARG A 58 -8.01 -17.42 4.17
N GLU A 59 -7.70 -18.70 4.37
CA GLU A 59 -7.75 -19.32 5.69
C GLU A 59 -6.73 -18.67 6.64
N PHE A 60 -5.51 -18.47 6.15
CA PHE A 60 -4.45 -17.78 6.87
C PHE A 60 -4.84 -16.35 7.28
N ALA A 61 -5.37 -15.56 6.36
CA ALA A 61 -5.84 -14.20 6.60
C ALA A 61 -7.00 -14.15 7.62
N ARG A 62 -7.88 -15.15 7.62
CA ARG A 62 -8.90 -15.33 8.66
C ARG A 62 -8.27 -15.64 10.03
N LYS A 63 -7.19 -16.43 10.10
CA LYS A 63 -6.46 -16.69 11.35
C LYS A 63 -5.71 -15.45 11.87
N LEU A 64 -5.37 -14.51 10.98
CA LEU A 64 -4.87 -13.17 11.32
C LEU A 64 -5.96 -12.20 11.80
N CYS A 65 -7.19 -12.69 12.03
CA CYS A 65 -8.34 -11.89 12.46
C CYS A 65 -8.75 -10.78 11.49
N LEU A 66 -8.43 -10.91 10.19
CA LEU A 66 -8.96 -10.03 9.16
C LEU A 66 -10.44 -10.36 8.90
N ARG A 67 -11.27 -9.34 8.67
CA ARG A 67 -12.71 -9.53 8.45
C ARG A 67 -12.93 -10.06 7.03
N GLU A 68 -13.93 -10.93 6.84
CA GLU A 68 -14.28 -11.44 5.50
C GLU A 68 -14.55 -10.31 4.49
N GLY A 69 -15.09 -9.17 4.95
CA GLY A 69 -15.26 -7.99 4.09
C GLY A 69 -13.94 -7.45 3.55
N ASP A 70 -12.90 -7.38 4.39
CA ASP A 70 -11.56 -6.98 3.95
C ASP A 70 -10.97 -8.01 2.99
N LEU A 71 -11.16 -9.31 3.26
CA LEU A 71 -10.68 -10.39 2.39
C LEU A 71 -11.32 -10.34 1.00
N ASN A 72 -12.61 -10.04 0.93
CA ASN A 72 -13.33 -9.93 -0.34
C ASN A 72 -12.83 -8.72 -1.16
N ILE A 73 -12.53 -7.60 -0.50
CA ILE A 73 -11.94 -6.43 -1.15
C ILE A 73 -10.54 -6.76 -1.67
N ILE A 74 -9.72 -7.43 -0.87
CA ILE A 74 -8.37 -7.87 -1.26
C ILE A 74 -8.44 -8.84 -2.46
N GLU A 75 -9.32 -9.83 -2.40
CA GLU A 75 -9.52 -10.81 -3.48
C GLU A 75 -9.90 -10.14 -4.80
N ASN A 76 -10.83 -9.18 -4.74
CA ASN A 76 -11.25 -8.39 -5.88
C ASN A 76 -10.11 -7.53 -6.45
N ASN A 77 -9.31 -6.90 -5.58
CA ASN A 77 -8.19 -6.05 -5.98
C ASN A 77 -7.04 -6.86 -6.61
N CYS A 78 -6.80 -8.07 -6.12
CA CYS A 78 -5.69 -8.92 -6.54
C CYS A 78 -6.00 -9.77 -7.78
N ARG A 79 -7.21 -9.68 -8.36
CA ARG A 79 -7.65 -10.43 -9.56
C ARG A 79 -7.33 -11.93 -9.46
N ASN A 80 -7.63 -12.57 -8.33
CA ASN A 80 -7.34 -13.98 -8.05
C ASN A 80 -5.85 -14.36 -7.99
N ASN A 81 -4.93 -13.40 -7.88
CA ASN A 81 -3.53 -13.70 -7.62
C ASN A 81 -3.32 -13.98 -6.12
N PHE A 82 -3.23 -15.26 -5.74
CA PHE A 82 -3.07 -15.68 -4.36
C PHE A 82 -1.84 -15.07 -3.66
N LYS A 83 -0.73 -14.89 -4.39
CA LYS A 83 0.47 -14.25 -3.85
C LYS A 83 0.17 -12.81 -3.45
N SER A 84 -0.42 -12.05 -4.38
CA SER A 84 -0.81 -10.65 -4.11
C SER A 84 -1.85 -10.56 -2.98
N CYS A 85 -2.85 -11.45 -2.96
CA CYS A 85 -3.85 -11.48 -1.88
C CYS A 85 -3.22 -11.70 -0.51
N ALA A 86 -2.28 -12.65 -0.43
CA ALA A 86 -1.57 -12.96 0.80
C ALA A 86 -0.70 -11.80 1.26
N TYR A 87 0.03 -11.17 0.33
CA TYR A 87 0.87 -10.01 0.62
C TYR A 87 0.04 -8.83 1.14
N GLU A 88 -1.04 -8.47 0.45
CA GLU A 88 -1.95 -7.40 0.87
C GLU A 88 -2.60 -7.71 2.24
N SER A 89 -2.96 -8.97 2.49
CA SER A 89 -3.48 -9.39 3.79
C SER A 89 -2.46 -9.17 4.91
N LEU A 90 -1.18 -9.48 4.67
CA LEU A 90 -0.10 -9.26 5.63
C LEU A 90 0.16 -7.78 5.87
N VAL A 91 0.15 -6.96 4.81
CA VAL A 91 0.30 -5.50 4.90
C VAL A 91 -0.86 -4.88 5.69
N LEU A 92 -2.09 -5.34 5.44
CA LEU A 92 -3.27 -4.91 6.19
C LEU A 92 -3.20 -5.33 7.66
N PHE A 93 -2.81 -6.57 7.94
CA PHE A 93 -2.57 -7.04 9.30
C PHE A 93 -1.50 -6.17 9.99
N GLN A 94 -0.43 -5.84 9.26
CA GLN A 94 0.66 -5.04 9.79
C GLN A 94 0.23 -3.62 10.14
N SER A 95 -0.54 -2.98 9.25
CA SER A 95 -1.07 -1.63 9.49
C SER A 95 -2.08 -1.57 10.64
N ARG A 96 -2.83 -2.66 10.88
CA ARG A 96 -3.81 -2.73 11.98
C ARG A 96 -3.22 -3.13 13.33
N SER A 97 -2.05 -3.76 13.35
CA SER A 97 -1.49 -4.25 14.61
C SER A 97 -0.87 -3.11 15.42
N ILE A 98 -1.51 -2.79 16.55
CA ILE A 98 -1.06 -1.76 17.49
C ILE A 98 0.17 -2.25 18.28
N ASN A 99 0.26 -3.56 18.55
CA ASN A 99 1.31 -4.14 19.38
C ASN A 99 2.29 -4.99 18.55
N LYS A 100 3.43 -4.38 18.23
CA LYS A 100 4.48 -4.94 17.38
C LYS A 100 5.14 -6.19 17.94
N GLN A 101 5.24 -6.30 19.26
CA GLN A 101 5.83 -7.46 19.91
C GLN A 101 4.97 -8.72 19.73
N ASN A 102 3.66 -8.54 19.59
CA ASN A 102 2.74 -9.64 19.35
C ASN A 102 2.67 -10.01 17.86
N MET A 103 3.11 -9.16 16.93
CA MET A 103 2.98 -9.42 15.49
C MET A 103 3.71 -10.69 15.06
N ARG A 104 4.94 -10.91 15.54
CA ARG A 104 5.68 -12.16 15.29
C ARG A 104 4.90 -13.36 15.81
N ARG A 105 4.45 -13.30 17.06
CA ARG A 105 3.72 -14.40 17.70
C ARG A 105 2.39 -14.69 16.99
N ASP A 106 1.64 -13.65 16.66
CA ASP A 106 0.34 -13.74 16.00
C ASP A 106 0.49 -14.27 14.57
N LEU A 107 1.56 -13.86 13.86
CA LEU A 107 1.92 -14.40 12.55
C LEU A 107 2.24 -15.90 12.62
N LEU A 108 3.13 -16.31 13.52
CA LEU A 108 3.51 -17.71 13.71
C LEU A 108 2.29 -18.56 14.13
N GLN A 109 1.46 -18.03 15.03
CA GLN A 109 0.24 -18.69 15.45
C GLN A 109 -0.77 -18.82 14.30
N ALA A 110 -0.90 -17.81 13.44
CA ALA A 110 -1.76 -17.86 12.27
C ALA A 110 -1.27 -18.90 11.25
N LEU A 111 0.04 -18.97 10.99
CA LEU A 111 0.65 -19.98 10.12
C LEU A 111 0.42 -21.41 10.66
N GLY A 112 0.64 -21.62 11.96
CA GLY A 112 0.35 -22.89 12.63
C GLY A 112 -1.12 -23.28 12.53
N LYS A 113 -2.03 -22.33 12.76
CA LYS A 113 -3.49 -22.53 12.63
C LYS A 113 -3.96 -22.74 11.20
N ALA A 114 -3.23 -22.22 10.20
CA ALA A 114 -3.50 -22.44 8.77
C ALA A 114 -2.91 -23.77 8.24
N ARG A 115 -2.43 -24.64 9.14
CA ARG A 115 -1.78 -25.92 8.81
C ARG A 115 -0.59 -25.74 7.86
N ARG A 116 0.18 -24.68 8.06
CA ARG A 116 1.44 -24.38 7.36
C ARG A 116 2.57 -24.27 8.38
N LYS A 117 2.77 -25.35 9.13
CA LYS A 117 3.90 -25.46 10.07
C LYS A 117 5.23 -25.33 9.34
N ASP A 118 5.33 -25.88 8.13
CA ASP A 118 6.46 -25.68 7.22
C ASP A 118 6.86 -24.20 7.05
N LEU A 119 5.88 -23.31 6.88
CA LEU A 119 6.14 -21.87 6.79
C LEU A 119 6.42 -21.24 8.15
N GLN A 120 5.73 -21.70 9.19
CA GLN A 120 5.96 -21.25 10.55
C GLN A 120 7.41 -21.48 10.96
N ASP A 121 7.94 -22.70 10.77
CA ASP A 121 9.32 -23.07 11.09
C ASP A 121 10.32 -22.20 10.29
N LYS A 122 10.13 -22.02 8.98
CA LYS A 122 10.98 -21.15 8.15
C LYS A 122 11.00 -19.69 8.63
N VAL A 123 9.84 -19.17 9.01
CA VAL A 123 9.71 -17.79 9.50
C VAL A 123 10.32 -17.65 10.89
N GLU A 124 10.11 -18.64 11.76
CA GLU A 124 10.69 -18.68 13.10
C GLU A 124 12.22 -18.78 13.07
N GLU A 125 12.76 -19.64 12.21
CA GLU A 125 14.20 -19.76 11.95
C GLU A 125 14.78 -18.44 11.44
N TYR A 126 14.10 -17.76 10.50
CA TYR A 126 14.53 -16.45 10.02
C TYR A 126 14.62 -15.43 11.16
N PHE A 127 13.62 -15.39 12.05
CA PHE A 127 13.66 -14.52 13.21
C PHE A 127 14.70 -14.93 14.26
N ALA A 128 14.99 -16.23 14.41
CA ALA A 128 16.01 -16.71 15.34
C ALA A 128 17.44 -16.44 14.86
N ASN A 129 17.66 -16.42 13.54
CA ASN A 129 18.96 -16.13 12.93
C ASN A 129 19.22 -14.62 12.77
N MET A 130 18.22 -13.77 13.00
CA MET A 130 18.32 -12.29 12.91
C MET A 130 18.30 -11.58 14.27
N ASP A 131 18.10 -12.31 15.37
CA ASP A 131 18.14 -11.80 16.76
C ASP A 131 19.57 -11.95 17.34
#